data_AF-A0A538QTD1-F1
#
_entry.id   AF-A0A538QTD1-F1
#
_cell.length_a   1.000
_cell.length_b   1.000
_cell.length_c   1.000
_cell.angle_alpha   90.00
_cell.angle_beta   90.00
_cell.angle_gamma   90.00
#
_symmetry.space_group_name_H-M   'P 1'
#
loop_
_entity.id
_entity.type
_entity.pdbx_description
1 polymer ?
#
loop_
_entity_poly.entity_id
_entity_poly.type
_entity_poly.pdbx_seq_one_letter_code
_entity_poly.pdbx_strand_id
1 'polypeptide(L)'
;MVDRSDGVAGTRRAVLTAETAPGAEPLATAQLMSVRVFPREVDGRVAMRFGLTWRSMELLVGFPYTLYGSVRLSQHILSKVKHAVSDHVARKLVLDEVTYTACSLHFFVGKYWDDIARRIIDDASL
;
A
#
# COMPACT_ATOMS: atom_id res chain seq x y z
N MET A 1 -22.41 18.09 -11.68
CA MET A 1 -21.71 19.35 -11.32
C MET A 1 -20.58 18.96 -10.40
N VAL A 2 -19.37 18.80 -10.95
CA VAL A 2 -18.18 18.39 -10.16
C VAL A 2 -17.54 19.67 -9.67
N ASP A 3 -17.61 19.89 -8.36
CA ASP A 3 -16.97 21.00 -7.67
C ASP A 3 -15.47 21.00 -7.96
N ARG A 4 -15.01 22.07 -8.58
CA ARG A 4 -13.61 22.38 -8.83
C ARG A 4 -13.21 23.48 -7.85
N SER A 5 -13.15 23.14 -6.57
CA SER A 5 -12.50 24.00 -5.59
C SER A 5 -10.99 23.80 -5.68
N ASP A 6 -10.31 24.80 -6.24
CA ASP A 6 -8.91 25.20 -6.07
C ASP A 6 -8.03 24.26 -5.23
N GLY A 7 -7.03 23.64 -5.86
CA GLY A 7 -6.01 22.88 -5.15
C GLY A 7 -4.85 22.51 -6.07
N VAL A 8 -3.63 22.82 -5.65
CA VAL A 8 -2.37 22.58 -6.35
C VAL A 8 -2.38 21.26 -7.13
N ALA A 9 -1.97 21.30 -8.40
CA ALA A 9 -1.93 20.15 -9.30
C ALA A 9 -1.00 19.05 -8.79
N GLY A 10 -1.51 18.18 -7.92
CA GLY A 10 -0.79 17.02 -7.39
C GLY A 10 -0.51 16.03 -8.51
N THR A 11 0.74 15.58 -8.65
CA THR A 11 1.12 14.58 -9.64
C THR A 11 0.31 13.28 -9.45
N ARG A 12 -0.18 12.73 -10.57
CA ARG A 12 -0.79 11.38 -10.63
C ARG A 12 0.17 10.34 -11.21
N ARG A 13 1.42 10.74 -11.46
CA ARG A 13 2.44 9.98 -12.20
C ARG A 13 3.58 9.47 -11.31
N ALA A 14 3.55 9.77 -10.01
CA ALA A 14 4.51 9.22 -9.06
C ALA A 14 4.20 7.75 -8.81
N VAL A 15 4.86 6.87 -9.57
CA VAL A 15 4.68 5.41 -9.51
C VAL A 15 6.06 4.75 -9.45
N LEU A 16 6.24 3.86 -8.49
CA LEU A 16 7.32 2.88 -8.47
C LEU A 16 6.75 1.55 -8.95
N THR A 17 7.27 1.02 -10.04
CA THR A 17 6.91 -0.31 -10.54
C THR A 17 7.90 -1.33 -10.01
N ALA A 18 7.40 -2.43 -9.48
CA ALA A 18 8.21 -3.57 -9.14
C ALA A 18 8.33 -4.44 -10.39
N GLU A 19 9.56 -4.67 -10.84
CA GLU A 19 9.85 -5.49 -11.99
C GLU A 19 10.24 -6.89 -11.53
N THR A 20 9.76 -7.89 -12.25
CA THR A 20 10.30 -9.25 -12.13
C THR A 20 11.49 -9.34 -13.06
N ALA A 21 12.63 -9.82 -12.55
CA ALA A 21 13.83 -9.97 -13.37
C ALA A 21 13.54 -10.87 -14.59
N PRO A 22 14.06 -10.53 -15.78
CA PRO A 22 13.93 -11.40 -16.95
C PRO A 22 14.44 -12.81 -16.65
N GLY A 23 13.65 -13.84 -16.97
CA GLY A 23 14.01 -15.23 -16.71
C GLY A 23 13.88 -15.68 -15.25
N ALA A 24 13.28 -14.88 -14.37
CA ALA A 24 12.97 -15.33 -13.02
C ALA A 24 12.03 -16.54 -13.06
N GLU A 25 12.30 -17.51 -12.20
CA GLU A 25 11.41 -18.65 -11.97
C GLU A 25 9.99 -18.15 -11.66
N PRO A 26 8.93 -18.85 -12.11
CA PRO A 26 7.54 -18.41 -11.87
C PRO A 26 7.23 -18.11 -10.40
N LEU A 27 7.86 -18.86 -9.48
CA LEU A 27 7.73 -18.68 -8.03
C LEU A 27 8.50 -17.48 -7.48
N ALA A 28 9.48 -16.95 -8.21
CA ALA A 28 10.26 -15.76 -7.86
C ALA A 28 9.62 -14.45 -8.38
N THR A 29 8.44 -14.52 -9.00
CA THR A 29 7.71 -13.36 -9.49
C THR A 29 7.34 -12.42 -8.34
N ALA A 30 7.67 -11.14 -8.48
CA ALA A 30 7.34 -10.13 -7.47
C ALA A 30 5.83 -10.07 -7.22
N GLN A 31 5.43 -10.15 -5.95
CA GLN A 31 4.02 -10.08 -5.58
C GLN A 31 3.53 -8.64 -5.47
N LEU A 32 4.36 -7.71 -5.02
CA LEU A 32 4.08 -6.28 -5.15
C LEU A 32 4.33 -5.91 -6.61
N MET A 33 3.38 -5.22 -7.24
CA MET A 33 3.49 -4.78 -8.64
C MET A 33 3.80 -3.30 -8.74
N SER A 34 3.16 -2.48 -7.90
CA SER A 34 3.44 -1.04 -7.90
C SER A 34 3.12 -0.36 -6.58
N VAL A 35 3.80 0.75 -6.35
CA VAL A 35 3.49 1.74 -5.32
C VAL A 35 3.24 3.07 -6.02
N ARG A 36 2.02 3.60 -5.90
CA ARG A 36 1.65 4.91 -6.42
C ARG A 36 1.51 5.89 -5.27
N VAL A 37 1.92 7.14 -5.48
CA VAL A 37 1.86 8.20 -4.48
C VAL A 37 0.97 9.33 -4.99
N PHE A 38 0.04 9.79 -4.15
CA PHE A 38 -0.88 10.88 -4.44
C PHE A 38 -0.72 11.99 -3.39
N PRO A 39 0.11 13.00 -3.65
CA PRO A 39 0.15 14.18 -2.80
C PRO A 39 -1.15 14.97 -2.92
N ARG A 40 -1.69 15.39 -1.78
CA ARG A 40 -2.87 16.26 -1.68
C ARG A 40 -2.60 17.34 -0.64
N GLU A 41 -2.96 18.58 -0.94
CA GLU A 41 -2.98 19.62 0.07
C GLU A 41 -4.27 19.52 0.88
N VAL A 42 -4.13 19.45 2.21
CA VAL A 42 -5.25 19.36 3.16
C VAL A 42 -4.85 20.18 4.39
N ASP A 43 -5.63 21.21 4.72
CA ASP A 43 -5.44 22.06 5.91
C ASP A 43 -3.98 22.57 6.08
N GLY A 44 -3.36 23.02 5.00
CA GLY A 44 -1.97 23.53 5.00
C GLY A 44 -0.87 22.47 5.15
N ARG A 45 -1.26 21.19 5.18
CA ARG A 45 -0.37 20.02 5.11
C ARG A 45 -0.40 19.42 3.71
N VAL A 46 0.64 18.64 3.39
CA VAL A 46 0.68 17.80 2.20
C VAL A 46 0.48 16.35 2.64
N ALA A 47 -0.77 15.90 2.53
CA ALA A 47 -1.18 14.52 2.75
C ALA A 47 -0.64 13.62 1.64
N MET A 48 0.24 12.70 2.01
CA MET A 48 0.84 11.72 1.11
C MET A 48 0.05 10.42 1.22
N ARG A 49 -0.80 10.15 0.22
CA ARG A 49 -1.54 8.89 0.11
C ARG A 49 -0.78 7.89 -0.76
N PHE A 50 -0.76 6.63 -0.36
CA PHE A 50 -0.07 5.57 -1.06
C PHE A 50 -1.07 4.52 -1.53
N GLY A 51 -0.97 4.10 -2.79
CA GLY A 51 -1.69 2.94 -3.32
C GLY A 51 -0.71 1.84 -3.66
N LEU A 52 -0.78 0.71 -2.98
CA LEU A 52 0.05 -0.47 -3.25
C LEU A 52 -0.79 -1.52 -3.94
N THR A 53 -0.36 -1.92 -5.14
CA THR A 53 -1.02 -2.96 -5.92
C THR A 53 -0.21 -4.23 -5.87
N TRP A 54 -0.84 -5.29 -5.40
CA TRP A 54 -0.30 -6.63 -5.23
C TRP A 54 -0.98 -7.60 -6.20
N ARG A 55 -0.21 -8.52 -6.77
CA ARG A 55 -0.67 -9.46 -7.79
C ARG A 55 -1.56 -10.54 -7.20
N SER A 56 -1.06 -11.29 -6.21
CA SER A 56 -1.74 -12.43 -5.63
C SER A 56 -1.37 -12.58 -4.16
N MET A 57 -2.37 -12.75 -3.30
CA MET A 57 -2.19 -12.77 -1.85
C MET A 57 -2.99 -13.88 -1.20
N GLU A 58 -2.28 -14.67 -0.39
CA GLU A 58 -2.88 -15.60 0.55
C GLU A 58 -3.39 -14.80 1.77
N LEU A 59 -4.65 -14.97 2.13
CA LEU A 59 -5.41 -14.13 3.05
C LEU A 59 -5.04 -14.35 4.53
N LEU A 60 -4.79 -15.58 4.95
CA LEU A 60 -4.72 -15.93 6.37
C LEU A 60 -3.33 -15.65 6.98
N VAL A 61 -2.28 -15.78 6.17
CA VAL A 61 -0.89 -15.59 6.57
C VAL A 61 -0.26 -14.48 5.73
N GLY A 62 -0.34 -14.56 4.41
CA GLY A 62 0.36 -13.61 3.52
C GLY A 62 -0.12 -12.16 3.66
N PHE A 63 -1.43 -11.96 3.74
CA PHE A 63 -2.06 -10.65 3.80
C PHE A 63 -1.67 -9.86 5.07
N PRO A 64 -1.75 -10.40 6.30
CA PRO A 64 -1.28 -9.68 7.50
C PRO A 64 0.16 -9.15 7.39
N TYR A 65 1.10 -9.98 6.94
CA TYR A 65 2.49 -9.57 6.78
C TYR A 65 2.66 -8.47 5.72
N THR A 66 2.01 -8.63 4.56
CA THR A 66 2.14 -7.66 3.47
C THR A 66 1.35 -6.37 3.72
N LEU A 67 0.26 -6.41 4.50
CA LEU A 67 -0.46 -5.24 4.96
C LEU A 67 0.41 -4.39 5.88
N TYR A 68 1.01 -5.01 6.91
CA TYR A 68 1.98 -4.34 7.76
C TYR A 68 3.17 -3.81 6.96
N GLY A 69 3.72 -4.64 6.07
CA GLY A 69 4.81 -4.27 5.16
C GLY A 69 4.47 -3.08 4.27
N SER A 70 3.23 -2.97 3.79
CA SER A 70 2.75 -1.85 2.97
C SER A 70 2.81 -0.54 3.74
N VAL A 71 2.31 -0.53 4.98
CA VAL A 71 2.37 0.65 5.85
C VAL A 71 3.83 1.05 6.12
N ARG A 72 4.69 0.07 6.45
CA ARG A 72 6.11 0.32 6.72
C ARG A 72 6.84 0.86 5.49
N LEU A 73 6.54 0.33 4.31
CA LEU A 73 7.12 0.80 3.05
C LEU A 73 6.68 2.24 2.74
N SER A 74 5.40 2.58 2.91
CA SER A 74 4.89 3.95 2.74
C SER A 74 5.56 4.93 3.72
N GLN A 75 5.71 4.55 4.99
CA GLN A 75 6.44 5.33 5.99
C GLN A 75 7.91 5.54 5.58
N HIS A 76 8.56 4.48 5.07
CA HIS A 76 9.94 4.56 4.59
C HIS A 76 10.08 5.51 3.41
N ILE A 77 9.22 5.39 2.40
CA ILE A 77 9.22 6.28 1.23
C ILE A 77 8.97 7.72 1.66
N LEU A 78 7.98 7.97 2.53
CA LEU A 78 7.73 9.32 3.06
C LEU A 78 8.96 9.90 3.77
N SER A 79 9.64 9.09 4.58
CA SER A 79 10.88 9.51 5.24
C SER A 79 11.94 9.91 4.21
N LYS A 80 12.16 9.10 3.17
CA LYS A 80 13.10 9.41 2.09
C LYS A 80 12.73 10.71 1.37
N VAL A 81 11.45 10.94 1.07
CA VAL A 81 10.98 12.19 0.46
C VAL A 81 11.24 13.39 1.37
N LYS A 82 10.97 13.26 2.68
CA LYS A 82 11.24 14.34 3.65
C LYS A 82 12.73 14.75 3.68
N HIS A 83 13.65 13.79 3.54
CA HIS A 83 15.09 14.08 3.48
C HIS A 83 15.54 14.70 2.14
N ALA A 84 14.73 14.59 1.09
CA ALA A 84 15.07 15.07 -0.25
C ALA A 84 14.50 16.47 -0.56
N VAL A 85 13.70 17.05 0.35
CA VAL A 85 13.07 18.36 0.18
C VAL A 85 13.53 19.32 1.27
N SER A 86 13.24 20.61 1.13
CA SER A 86 13.58 21.60 2.16
C SER A 86 12.81 21.36 3.45
N ASP A 87 13.41 21.72 4.59
CA ASP A 87 12.81 21.52 5.93
C ASP A 87 11.42 22.13 6.07
N HIS A 88 11.18 23.28 5.43
CA HIS A 88 9.87 23.93 5.42
C HIS A 88 8.80 23.04 4.78
N VAL A 89 9.12 22.37 3.67
CA VAL A 89 8.21 21.43 2.99
C VAL A 89 8.12 20.12 3.77
N ALA A 90 9.25 19.60 4.26
CA ALA A 90 9.31 18.34 4.99
C ALA A 90 8.38 18.32 6.22
N ARG A 91 8.27 19.45 6.94
CA ARG A 91 7.36 19.60 8.09
C ARG A 91 5.88 19.56 7.74
N LYS A 92 5.52 19.88 6.49
CA LYS A 92 4.13 19.84 6.01
C LYS A 92 3.72 18.44 5.52
N LEU A 93 4.68 17.59 5.18
CA LEU A 93 4.41 16.25 4.67
C LEU A 93 3.92 15.31 5.78
N VAL A 94 2.77 14.68 5.59
CA VAL A 94 2.20 13.68 6.51
C VAL A 94 1.81 12.42 5.75
N LEU A 95 1.92 11.27 6.41
CA LEU A 95 1.31 10.04 5.91
C LEU A 95 -0.19 10.14 6.22
N ASP A 96 -1.02 9.96 5.20
CA ASP A 96 -2.48 10.06 5.33
C ASP A 96 -3.13 8.68 5.17
N GLU A 97 -3.24 8.20 3.94
CA GLU A 97 -3.88 6.91 3.63
C GLU A 97 -2.89 5.93 2.97
N VAL A 98 -3.04 4.65 3.30
CA VAL A 98 -2.40 3.54 2.58
C VAL A 98 -3.49 2.61 2.05
N THR A 99 -3.73 2.65 0.74
CA THR A 99 -4.65 1.76 0.05
C THR A 99 -3.92 0.49 -0.37
N TYR A 100 -4.47 -0.67 -0.01
CA TYR A 100 -3.96 -1.97 -0.39
C TYR A 100 -4.90 -2.61 -1.42
N THR A 101 -4.38 -2.92 -2.60
CA THR A 101 -5.16 -3.58 -3.67
C THR A 101 -4.52 -4.92 -4.00
N ALA A 102 -5.20 -6.03 -3.73
CA ALA A 102 -4.83 -7.34 -4.25
C ALA A 102 -5.64 -7.65 -5.51
N CYS A 103 -4.98 -8.00 -6.61
CA CYS A 103 -5.65 -8.45 -7.83
C CYS A 103 -6.26 -9.85 -7.69
N SER A 104 -5.64 -10.69 -6.86
CA SER A 104 -6.20 -11.96 -6.39
C SER A 104 -5.99 -12.07 -4.89
N LEU A 105 -7.07 -12.27 -4.15
CA LEU A 105 -7.06 -12.55 -2.73
C LEU A 105 -7.68 -13.94 -2.53
N HIS A 106 -6.90 -14.87 -2.01
CA HIS A 106 -7.29 -16.27 -1.89
C HIS A 106 -6.86 -16.82 -0.54
N PHE A 107 -7.45 -17.92 -0.11
CA PHE A 107 -6.91 -18.74 0.96
C PHE A 107 -6.91 -20.19 0.49
N PHE A 108 -6.01 -20.99 1.04
CA PHE A 108 -5.97 -22.41 0.73
C PHE A 108 -7.06 -23.15 1.49
N VAL A 109 -7.54 -24.25 0.91
CA VAL A 109 -8.55 -25.11 1.54
C VAL A 109 -7.84 -26.25 2.27
N GLY A 110 -8.36 -26.65 3.43
CA GLY A 110 -7.89 -27.81 4.17
C GLY A 110 -7.82 -27.54 5.66
N LYS A 111 -7.86 -28.62 6.46
CA LYS A 111 -8.04 -28.57 7.92
C LYS A 111 -7.23 -27.47 8.61
N TYR A 112 -5.94 -27.35 8.29
CA TYR A 112 -5.07 -26.32 8.87
C TYR A 112 -5.56 -24.88 8.63
N TRP A 113 -5.92 -24.56 7.38
CA TRP A 113 -6.40 -23.24 6.99
C TRP A 113 -7.82 -22.98 7.48
N ASP A 114 -8.66 -24.01 7.45
CA ASP A 114 -10.04 -23.95 7.95
C ASP A 114 -10.08 -23.67 9.46
N ASP A 115 -9.15 -24.26 10.22
CA ASP A 115 -9.01 -24.03 11.67
C ASP A 115 -8.61 -22.58 11.97
N ILE A 116 -7.68 -22.00 11.19
CA ILE A 116 -7.29 -20.58 11.32
C ILE A 116 -8.48 -19.67 10.98
N ALA A 117 -9.14 -19.90 9.86
CA ALA A 117 -10.28 -19.11 9.42
C ALA A 117 -11.42 -19.14 10.45
N ARG A 118 -11.75 -20.35 10.96
CA ARG A 118 -12.76 -20.52 12.01
C ARG A 118 -12.36 -19.75 13.26
N ARG A 119 -11.11 -19.84 13.70
CA ARG A 119 -10.66 -19.15 14.90
C ARG A 119 -10.77 -17.63 14.77
N ILE A 120 -10.39 -17.07 13.61
CA ILE A 120 -10.53 -15.64 13.34
C ILE A 120 -12.01 -15.22 13.40
N ILE A 121 -12.92 -16.01 12.81
CA ILE A 121 -14.36 -15.73 12.84
C ILE A 121 -14.91 -15.82 14.26
N ASP A 122 -14.55 -16.86 15.00
CA ASP A 122 -15.00 -17.07 16.38
C ASP A 122 -14.54 -15.92 17.28
N ASP A 123 -13.27 -15.49 17.15
CA ASP A 123 -12.71 -14.38 17.93
C ASP A 123 -13.33 -13.01 17.52
N ALA A 124 -13.75 -12.84 16.26
CA ALA A 124 -14.36 -11.61 15.74
C ALA A 124 -15.88 -11.50 15.94
N SER A 125 -16.56 -12.62 16.23
CA SER A 125 -18.02 -12.69 16.40
C SER A 125 -18.46 -12.57 17.87
N LEU A 126 -17.53 -12.21 18.75
CA LEU A 126 -17.76 -11.94 20.18
C LEU A 126 -18.55 -10.64 20.41
#